data_AF-A0A2I6RN76-F1
#
_entry.id   AF-A0A2I6RN76-F1
#
_cell.length_a   1.000
_cell.length_b   1.000
_cell.length_c   1.000
_cell.angle_alpha   90.00
_cell.angle_beta   90.00
_cell.angle_gamma   90.00
#
_symmetry.space_group_name_H-M   'P 1'
#
loop_
_entity.id
_entity.type
_entity.pdbx_description
1 polymer ?
#
loop_
_entity_poly.entity_id
_entity_poly.type
_entity_poly.pdbx_seq_one_letter_code
_entity_poly.pdbx_strand_id
1 'polypeptide(L)'
;MARTKHPAVRKTKVPPKKKLGTRPSGGTQRRQDTDGAGTSATPRRAGRAAAPGAAEGATGQPKQRKPHRFRPGTVALREIRKYQKSVEFLIPFAPFVRLIKEVTDFFCPEISRWTPQALVAIQEAAEYHLVDVFERANHCAIHAKRVTVMQ
;
A
#
# COMPACT_ATOMS: atom_id res chain seq x y z
N MET A 1 -24.31 -15.63 -47.98
CA MET A 1 -23.99 -14.42 -47.19
C MET A 1 -22.69 -14.66 -46.42
N ALA A 2 -21.58 -14.09 -46.91
CA ALA A 2 -20.24 -14.30 -46.35
C ALA A 2 -19.99 -13.34 -45.18
N ARG A 3 -19.64 -13.89 -44.00
CA ARG A 3 -19.28 -13.10 -42.81
C ARG A 3 -17.76 -13.00 -42.73
N THR A 4 -17.20 -11.93 -43.27
CA THR A 4 -15.78 -11.60 -43.16
C THR A 4 -15.44 -11.28 -41.70
N LYS A 5 -14.47 -12.00 -41.12
CA LYS A 5 -13.90 -11.70 -39.80
C LYS A 5 -12.74 -10.72 -39.99
N HIS A 6 -12.82 -9.54 -39.39
CA HIS A 6 -11.68 -8.62 -39.31
C HIS A 6 -10.67 -9.13 -38.26
N PRO A 7 -9.36 -9.25 -38.58
CA PRO A 7 -8.34 -9.55 -37.59
C PRO A 7 -7.96 -8.29 -36.79
N ALA A 8 -7.95 -8.39 -35.46
CA ALA A 8 -7.51 -7.33 -34.57
C ALA A 8 -5.97 -7.26 -34.52
N VAL A 9 -5.40 -6.10 -34.90
CA VAL A 9 -3.95 -5.84 -34.83
C VAL A 9 -3.53 -5.60 -33.38
N ARG A 10 -2.75 -6.51 -32.81
CA ARG A 10 -2.22 -6.41 -31.44
C ARG A 10 -0.92 -5.58 -31.47
N LYS A 11 -0.98 -4.32 -30.99
CA LYS A 11 0.23 -3.48 -30.83
C LYS A 11 1.15 -4.09 -29.76
N THR A 12 2.36 -4.48 -30.14
CA THR A 12 3.41 -4.97 -29.24
C THR A 12 4.02 -3.79 -28.48
N LYS A 13 3.87 -3.77 -27.14
CA LYS A 13 4.52 -2.78 -26.28
C LYS A 13 5.91 -3.33 -25.89
N VAL A 14 6.97 -2.79 -26.48
CA VAL A 14 8.36 -3.12 -26.15
C VAL A 14 8.67 -2.62 -24.72
N PRO A 15 9.26 -3.44 -23.82
CA PRO A 15 9.65 -2.96 -22.50
C PRO A 15 10.96 -2.13 -22.56
N PRO A 16 11.14 -1.12 -21.69
CA PRO A 16 12.31 -0.24 -21.76
C PRO A 16 13.60 -0.95 -21.31
N LYS A 17 14.68 -0.76 -22.10
CA LYS A 17 16.04 -1.25 -21.80
C LYS A 17 16.59 -0.56 -20.53
N LYS A 18 17.03 -1.35 -19.54
CA LYS A 18 17.79 -0.86 -18.37
C LYS A 18 19.13 -0.28 -18.85
N LYS A 19 19.40 0.99 -18.53
CA LYS A 19 20.70 1.64 -18.75
C LYS A 19 21.73 1.05 -17.78
N LEU A 20 22.83 0.54 -18.34
CA LEU A 20 24.00 0.04 -17.63
C LEU A 20 24.81 1.24 -17.11
N GLY A 21 24.98 1.34 -15.79
CA GLY A 21 25.75 2.41 -15.15
C GLY A 21 27.25 2.26 -15.40
N THR A 22 27.87 3.36 -15.79
CA THR A 22 29.30 3.56 -16.02
C THR A 22 30.08 3.55 -14.69
N ARG A 23 31.17 2.76 -14.63
CA ARG A 23 32.20 2.83 -13.57
C ARG A 23 33.04 4.10 -13.75
N PRO A 24 33.50 4.78 -12.69
CA PRO A 24 34.67 5.64 -12.77
C PRO A 24 35.93 4.88 -12.32
N SER A 25 37.04 5.14 -13.02
CA SER A 25 38.39 4.71 -12.65
C SER A 25 39.21 5.89 -12.12
N GLY A 26 40.15 5.59 -11.22
CA GLY A 26 41.39 6.36 -11.03
C GLY A 26 41.46 7.25 -9.79
N GLY A 27 42.46 6.99 -8.91
CA GLY A 27 42.91 7.98 -7.93
C GLY A 27 43.73 7.46 -6.74
N THR A 28 45.06 7.35 -6.93
CA THR A 28 46.12 7.75 -5.97
C THR A 28 46.64 6.78 -4.90
N GLN A 29 47.97 6.62 -4.91
CA GLN A 29 48.86 5.86 -4.02
C GLN A 29 48.95 6.45 -2.60
N ARG A 30 49.18 5.60 -1.59
CA ARG A 30 50.12 5.90 -0.49
C ARG A 30 50.61 4.61 0.19
N ARG A 31 51.93 4.51 0.32
CA ARG A 31 52.66 3.48 1.08
C ARG A 31 52.56 3.75 2.58
N GLN A 32 52.52 2.70 3.40
CA GLN A 32 53.21 2.63 4.70
C GLN A 32 53.24 1.17 5.17
N ASP A 33 54.45 0.67 5.39
CA ASP A 33 54.77 -0.56 6.12
C ASP A 33 54.43 -0.39 7.61
N THR A 34 53.97 -1.44 8.28
CA THR A 34 54.34 -1.82 9.65
C THR A 34 53.73 -3.18 10.03
N ASP A 35 54.52 -3.93 10.79
CA ASP A 35 54.34 -5.30 11.26
C ASP A 35 53.06 -5.57 12.07
N GLY A 36 52.57 -6.81 12.00
CA GLY A 36 51.50 -7.29 12.89
C GLY A 36 51.11 -8.75 12.66
N ALA A 37 51.71 -9.65 13.44
CA ALA A 37 51.33 -11.05 13.55
C ALA A 37 49.88 -11.22 14.03
N GLY A 38 49.13 -12.19 13.48
CA GLY A 38 47.75 -12.43 13.90
C GLY A 38 47.08 -13.60 13.21
N THR A 39 47.14 -14.76 13.85
CA THR A 39 46.49 -16.03 13.57
C THR A 39 45.03 -15.93 13.09
N SER A 40 44.66 -16.63 12.01
CA SER A 40 43.58 -17.63 11.99
C SER A 40 43.19 -17.97 10.56
N ALA A 41 43.31 -19.27 10.24
CA ALA A 41 42.88 -19.85 8.99
C ALA A 41 41.36 -19.95 8.93
N THR A 42 40.74 -19.46 7.86
CA THR A 42 39.44 -19.99 7.35
C THR A 42 39.37 -19.72 5.84
N PRO A 43 39.05 -20.73 5.00
CA PRO A 43 39.43 -20.70 3.60
C PRO A 43 38.51 -19.82 2.76
N ARG A 44 39.13 -18.97 1.93
CA ARG A 44 38.48 -18.27 0.81
C ARG A 44 37.79 -19.28 -0.11
N ARG A 45 36.48 -19.14 -0.30
CA ARG A 45 35.72 -19.84 -1.34
C ARG A 45 36.28 -19.45 -2.70
N ALA A 46 37.15 -20.31 -3.25
CA ALA A 46 37.76 -20.16 -4.55
C ALA A 46 36.67 -20.02 -5.64
N GLY A 47 36.95 -19.14 -6.60
CA GLY A 47 36.10 -18.86 -7.74
C GLY A 47 35.75 -20.14 -8.49
N ARG A 48 34.45 -20.35 -8.72
CA ARG A 48 33.99 -21.41 -9.61
C ARG A 48 34.13 -20.89 -11.04
N ALA A 49 35.07 -21.50 -11.75
CA ALA A 49 35.32 -21.30 -13.17
C ALA A 49 34.02 -21.43 -13.99
N ALA A 50 33.85 -20.53 -14.95
CA ALA A 50 32.82 -20.61 -15.96
C ALA A 50 33.10 -21.81 -16.88
N ALA A 51 32.15 -22.75 -16.96
CA ALA A 51 32.11 -23.76 -18.00
C ALA A 51 31.12 -23.32 -19.08
N PRO A 52 31.49 -23.27 -20.37
CA PRO A 52 30.54 -23.04 -21.46
C PRO A 52 29.93 -24.41 -21.81
N GLY A 53 28.72 -24.66 -21.33
CA GLY A 53 27.95 -25.85 -21.68
C GLY A 53 26.61 -25.42 -22.23
N ALA A 54 26.47 -25.49 -23.56
CA ALA A 54 25.22 -25.31 -24.25
C ALA A 54 24.18 -26.33 -23.74
N ALA A 55 23.05 -25.82 -23.25
CA ALA A 55 21.80 -26.56 -23.16
C ALA A 55 20.70 -25.64 -23.68
N GLU A 56 20.56 -25.64 -25.01
CA GLU A 56 19.27 -25.37 -25.64
C GLU A 56 18.26 -26.38 -25.08
N GLY A 57 17.10 -25.89 -24.64
CA GLY A 57 16.00 -26.75 -24.22
C GLY A 57 15.38 -26.43 -22.87
N ALA A 58 14.94 -25.20 -22.67
CA ALA A 58 13.82 -24.95 -21.76
C ALA A 58 13.05 -23.73 -22.28
N THR A 59 11.97 -23.99 -23.01
CA THR A 59 10.92 -23.02 -23.32
C THR A 59 10.39 -22.50 -21.99
N GLY A 60 10.98 -21.40 -21.51
CA GLY A 60 10.68 -20.80 -20.22
C GLY A 60 9.28 -20.23 -20.22
N GLN A 61 8.28 -21.07 -19.93
CA GLN A 61 6.95 -20.61 -19.59
C GLN A 61 7.09 -19.62 -18.42
N PRO A 62 6.53 -18.40 -18.50
CA PRO A 62 6.61 -17.47 -17.40
C PRO A 62 5.87 -18.10 -16.21
N LYS A 63 6.61 -18.51 -15.18
CA LYS A 63 6.05 -18.91 -13.88
C LYS A 63 5.07 -17.82 -13.47
N GLN A 64 3.77 -18.10 -13.54
CA GLN A 64 2.74 -17.17 -13.09
C GLN A 64 3.01 -16.87 -11.62
N ARG A 65 3.49 -15.66 -11.35
CA ARG A 65 3.77 -15.23 -9.98
C ARG A 65 2.44 -15.17 -9.26
N LYS A 66 2.32 -15.89 -8.16
CA LYS A 66 1.13 -15.84 -7.30
C LYS A 66 0.79 -14.38 -6.98
N PRO A 67 -0.49 -13.99 -6.95
CA PRO A 67 -0.88 -12.63 -6.60
C PRO A 67 -0.36 -12.30 -5.20
N HIS A 68 0.26 -11.12 -5.08
CA HIS A 68 0.80 -10.65 -3.80
C HIS A 68 -0.36 -10.31 -2.85
N ARG A 69 -0.34 -10.88 -1.65
CA ARG A 69 -1.29 -10.56 -0.57
C ARG A 69 -0.54 -9.92 0.59
N PHE A 70 -1.04 -8.77 1.06
CA PHE A 70 -0.52 -8.11 2.25
C PHE A 70 -0.81 -8.93 3.51
N ARG A 71 0.08 -8.86 4.50
CA ARG A 71 -0.15 -9.50 5.80
C ARG A 71 -1.33 -8.83 6.51
N PRO A 72 -2.10 -9.56 7.34
CA PRO A 72 -3.14 -8.96 8.18
C PRO A 72 -2.59 -7.76 8.96
N GLY A 73 -3.39 -6.70 9.10
CA GLY A 73 -2.98 -5.44 9.73
C GLY A 73 -2.17 -4.48 8.83
N THR A 74 -1.50 -4.97 7.77
CA THR A 74 -0.68 -4.09 6.91
C THR A 74 -1.52 -3.08 6.12
N VAL A 75 -2.72 -3.48 5.69
CA VAL A 75 -3.65 -2.59 5.00
C VAL A 75 -4.34 -1.65 5.99
N ALA A 76 -4.80 -2.17 7.14
CA ALA A 76 -5.41 -1.37 8.20
C ALA A 76 -4.49 -0.24 8.70
N LEU A 77 -3.21 -0.53 8.99
CA LEU A 77 -2.24 0.50 9.41
C LEU A 77 -2.00 1.57 8.33
N ARG A 78 -2.16 1.22 7.05
CA ARG A 78 -2.04 2.17 5.94
C ARG A 78 -3.27 3.06 5.85
N GLU A 79 -4.45 2.49 6.03
CA GLU A 79 -5.72 3.22 6.06
C GLU A 79 -5.78 4.17 7.24
N ILE A 80 -5.39 3.74 8.44
CA ILE A 80 -5.31 4.62 9.63
C ILE A 80 -4.44 5.84 9.34
N ARG A 81 -3.23 5.65 8.80
CA ARG A 81 -2.33 6.77 8.45
C ARG A 81 -2.88 7.65 7.33
N LYS A 82 -3.62 7.06 6.37
CA LYS A 82 -4.26 7.82 5.30
C LYS A 82 -5.32 8.75 5.90
N TYR A 83 -6.23 8.19 6.68
CA TYR A 83 -7.39 8.92 7.22
C TYR A 83 -7.01 9.90 8.33
N GLN A 84 -5.95 9.66 9.09
CA GLN A 84 -5.42 10.65 10.04
C GLN A 84 -4.74 11.83 9.35
N LYS A 85 -4.35 11.71 8.07
CA LYS A 85 -3.74 12.80 7.31
C LYS A 85 -4.76 13.63 6.54
N SER A 86 -5.91 13.05 6.21
CA SER A 86 -7.00 13.73 5.51
C SER A 86 -8.09 14.17 6.48
N VAL A 87 -8.95 15.08 6.01
CA VAL A 87 -10.14 15.56 6.74
C VAL A 87 -11.39 15.42 5.87
N GLU A 88 -11.37 14.45 4.94
CA GLU A 88 -12.50 14.15 4.07
C GLU A 88 -13.58 13.38 4.84
N PHE A 89 -14.86 13.68 4.57
CA PHE A 89 -15.98 12.93 5.15
C PHE A 89 -15.92 11.45 4.76
N LEU A 90 -16.08 10.58 5.75
CA LEU A 90 -16.06 9.13 5.56
C LEU A 90 -17.46 8.57 5.36
N ILE A 91 -18.49 9.24 5.89
CA ILE A 91 -19.88 8.83 5.72
C ILE A 91 -20.42 9.44 4.42
N PRO A 92 -21.03 8.64 3.52
CA PRO A 92 -21.64 9.18 2.32
C PRO A 92 -22.77 10.17 2.64
N PHE A 93 -22.70 11.38 2.07
CA PHE A 93 -23.61 12.49 2.38
C PHE A 93 -25.09 12.16 2.11
N ALA A 94 -25.42 11.50 0.99
CA ALA A 94 -26.82 11.25 0.62
C ALA A 94 -27.56 10.33 1.61
N PRO A 95 -27.02 9.17 2.03
CA PRO A 95 -27.58 8.39 3.13
C PRO A 95 -27.68 9.16 4.46
N PHE A 96 -26.67 9.96 4.80
CA PHE A 96 -26.66 10.74 6.04
C PHE A 96 -27.78 11.78 6.09
N VAL A 97 -28.02 12.48 4.97
CA VAL A 97 -29.13 13.43 4.86
C VAL A 97 -30.49 12.74 4.98
N ARG A 98 -30.65 11.53 4.44
CA ARG A 98 -31.90 10.76 4.62
C ARG A 98 -32.14 10.44 6.09
N LEU A 99 -31.10 10.03 6.82
CA LEU A 99 -31.16 9.77 8.25
C LEU A 99 -31.54 11.04 9.04
N ILE A 100 -30.92 12.18 8.73
CA ILE A 100 -31.27 13.46 9.39
C ILE A 100 -32.74 13.77 9.20
N LYS A 101 -33.27 13.61 7.97
CA LYS A 101 -34.68 13.87 7.69
C LYS A 101 -35.59 12.90 8.43
N GLU A 102 -35.28 11.62 8.44
CA GLU A 102 -36.04 10.60 9.19
C GLU A 102 -36.14 10.94 10.69
N VAL A 103 -35.01 11.34 11.30
CA VAL A 103 -34.96 11.77 12.70
C VAL A 103 -35.76 13.07 12.90
N THR A 104 -35.62 14.03 11.99
CA THR A 104 -36.33 15.32 12.08
C THR A 104 -37.83 15.14 11.95
N ASP A 105 -38.29 14.32 11.01
CA ASP A 105 -39.70 14.04 10.79
C ASP A 105 -40.34 13.39 12.02
N PHE A 106 -39.56 12.59 12.78
CA PHE A 106 -40.02 11.98 14.03
C PHE A 106 -40.14 12.98 15.20
N PHE A 107 -39.15 13.87 15.38
CA PHE A 107 -39.10 14.77 16.54
C PHE A 107 -39.75 16.14 16.30
N CYS A 108 -39.64 16.67 15.09
CA CYS A 108 -40.03 18.03 14.71
C CYS A 108 -40.66 18.02 13.30
N PRO A 109 -41.88 17.48 13.13
CA PRO A 109 -42.52 17.30 11.81
C PRO A 109 -42.79 18.62 11.07
N GLU A 110 -42.83 19.75 11.79
CA GLU A 110 -43.00 21.08 11.20
C GLU A 110 -41.76 21.55 10.41
N ILE A 111 -40.57 20.99 10.70
CA ILE A 111 -39.30 21.41 10.09
C ILE A 111 -38.99 20.53 8.88
N SER A 112 -39.51 20.93 7.72
CA SER A 112 -39.31 20.18 6.46
C SER A 112 -38.05 20.60 5.66
N ARG A 113 -37.47 21.77 5.96
CA ARG A 113 -36.39 22.37 5.15
C ARG A 113 -35.10 22.53 5.94
N TRP A 114 -34.01 22.07 5.33
CA TRP A 114 -32.66 22.18 5.86
C TRP A 114 -31.78 23.04 4.95
N THR A 115 -30.92 23.85 5.55
CA THR A 115 -29.87 24.55 4.80
C THR A 115 -28.73 23.58 4.49
N PRO A 116 -28.08 23.70 3.32
CA PRO A 116 -26.95 22.83 3.00
C PRO A 116 -25.81 22.91 4.02
N GLN A 117 -25.53 24.10 4.55
CA GLN A 117 -24.50 24.33 5.57
C GLN A 117 -24.83 23.64 6.90
N ALA A 118 -26.10 23.63 7.32
CA ALA A 118 -26.49 22.93 8.54
C ALA A 118 -26.29 21.41 8.40
N LEU A 119 -26.62 20.84 7.24
CA LEU A 119 -26.40 19.41 6.99
C LEU A 119 -24.92 19.03 7.06
N VAL A 120 -24.04 19.87 6.51
CA VAL A 120 -22.59 19.68 6.59
C VAL A 120 -22.08 19.81 8.03
N ALA A 121 -22.53 20.83 8.77
CA ALA A 121 -22.14 21.04 10.16
C ALA A 121 -22.56 19.87 11.08
N ILE A 122 -23.77 19.34 10.87
CA ILE A 122 -24.24 18.14 11.60
C ILE A 122 -23.37 16.94 11.26
N GLN A 123 -23.00 16.75 9.99
CA GLN A 123 -22.14 15.65 9.59
C GLN A 123 -20.74 15.76 10.20
N GLU A 124 -20.16 16.95 10.19
CA GLU A 124 -18.86 17.21 10.79
C GLU A 124 -18.86 16.91 12.29
N ALA A 125 -19.87 17.39 13.02
CA ALA A 125 -20.01 17.11 14.45
C ALA A 125 -20.23 15.60 14.73
N ALA A 126 -21.05 14.92 13.92
CA ALA A 126 -21.32 13.50 14.08
C ALA A 126 -20.08 12.64 13.81
N GLU A 127 -19.34 12.89 12.73
CA GLU A 127 -18.11 12.15 12.43
C GLU A 127 -17.02 12.43 13.47
N TYR A 128 -16.88 13.69 13.93
CA TYR A 128 -15.95 14.03 15.02
C TYR A 128 -16.28 13.24 16.29
N HIS A 129 -17.56 13.20 16.68
CA HIS A 129 -17.99 12.48 17.88
C HIS A 129 -17.70 10.97 17.77
N LEU A 130 -17.98 10.35 16.61
CA LEU A 130 -17.69 8.94 16.39
C LEU A 130 -16.18 8.64 16.48
N VAL A 131 -15.33 9.52 15.94
CA VAL A 131 -13.88 9.37 16.05
C VAL A 131 -13.41 9.46 17.51
N ASP A 132 -13.88 10.44 18.29
CA ASP A 132 -13.56 10.57 19.73
C ASP A 132 -13.98 9.30 20.51
N VAL A 133 -15.19 8.80 20.24
CA VAL A 133 -15.66 7.55 20.87
C VAL A 133 -14.77 6.37 20.50
N PHE A 134 -14.33 6.24 19.24
CA PHE A 134 -13.42 5.17 18.83
C PHE A 134 -12.03 5.29 19.43
N GLU A 135 -11.51 6.50 19.61
CA GLU A 135 -10.22 6.73 20.29
C GLU A 135 -10.29 6.25 21.74
N ARG A 136 -11.33 6.63 22.47
CA ARG A 136 -11.58 6.16 23.85
C ARG A 136 -11.77 4.66 23.92
N ALA A 137 -12.57 4.09 23.02
CA ALA A 137 -12.79 2.65 22.95
C ALA A 137 -11.49 1.87 22.65
N ASN A 138 -10.62 2.43 21.79
CA ASN A 138 -9.32 1.86 21.51
C ASN A 138 -8.38 1.91 22.73
N HIS A 139 -8.38 3.01 23.49
CA HIS A 139 -7.65 3.07 24.77
C HIS A 139 -8.13 2.00 25.75
N CYS A 140 -9.44 1.79 25.88
CA CYS A 140 -10.00 0.71 26.70
C CYS A 140 -9.59 -0.69 26.21
N ALA A 141 -9.56 -0.92 24.89
CA ALA A 141 -9.12 -2.19 24.32
C ALA A 141 -7.65 -2.49 24.66
N ILE A 142 -6.77 -1.49 24.49
CA ILE A 142 -5.34 -1.61 24.82
C ILE A 142 -5.14 -1.84 26.32
N HIS A 143 -5.91 -1.15 27.17
CA HIS A 143 -5.90 -1.37 28.62
C HIS A 143 -6.22 -2.83 28.97
N ALA A 144 -7.17 -3.45 28.25
CA ALA A 144 -7.53 -4.85 28.37
C ALA A 144 -6.59 -5.82 27.61
N LYS A 145 -5.41 -5.36 27.14
CA LYS A 145 -4.44 -6.14 26.34
C LYS A 145 -5.02 -6.72 25.04
N ARG A 146 -6.01 -6.06 24.45
CA ARG A 146 -6.63 -6.42 23.17
C ARG A 146 -6.26 -5.41 22.08
N VAL A 147 -6.31 -5.88 20.83
CA VAL A 147 -6.13 -5.04 19.63
C VAL A 147 -7.47 -4.77 18.92
N THR A 148 -8.48 -5.60 19.19
CA THR A 148 -9.82 -5.49 18.60
C THR A 148 -10.77 -4.82 19.59
N VAL A 149 -11.41 -3.74 19.16
CA VAL A 149 -12.49 -3.06 19.89
C VAL A 149 -13.72 -3.95 19.93
N MET A 150 -14.46 -3.93 21.04
CA MET A 150 -15.66 -4.74 21.28
C MET A 150 -16.79 -3.83 21.78
N GLN A 151 -18.05 -4.29 21.66
CA GLN A 151 -19.22 -3.63 22.24
C GLN A 151 -19.28 -3.81 23.76
#